data_AF-A0A3D4HEX1-F1
#
_entry.id   AF-A0A3D4HEX1-F1
#
_cell.length_a   1.000
_cell.length_b   1.000
_cell.length_c   1.000
_cell.angle_alpha   90.00
_cell.angle_beta   90.00
_cell.angle_gamma   90.00
#
_symmetry.space_group_name_H-M   'P 1'
#
loop_
_entity.id
_entity.type
_entity.pdbx_description
1 polymer ?
#
loop_
_entity_poly.entity_id
_entity_poly.type
_entity_poly.pdbx_seq_one_letter_code
_entity_poly.pdbx_strand_id
1 'polypeptide(L)'
;MLSKKILIVTTTAGILLALSLSAESKQEASLKTQNTPISAKESQDETLYLETYGWLLGRQGGLVEYGITPEELKSVIKGFKAAGEGAPPPANPQDVGP
;
A
#
# COMPACT_ATOMS: atom_id res chain seq x y z
N MET A 1 18.98 41.88 45.85
CA MET A 1 20.10 41.48 44.97
C MET A 1 19.47 40.94 43.69
N LEU A 2 19.46 41.71 42.59
CA LEU A 2 20.32 41.54 41.40
C LEU A 2 20.26 40.12 40.83
N SER A 3 19.97 39.83 39.56
CA SER A 3 19.64 40.63 38.39
C SER A 3 19.07 39.69 37.31
N LYS A 4 18.17 40.26 36.51
CA LYS A 4 17.75 39.93 35.13
C LYS A 4 18.77 39.12 34.29
N LYS A 5 18.25 38.24 33.42
CA LYS A 5 18.42 38.35 31.95
C LYS A 5 17.52 37.37 31.20
N ILE A 6 16.42 37.91 30.69
CA ILE A 6 15.70 37.43 29.52
C ILE A 6 16.57 37.75 28.31
N LEU A 7 16.85 36.78 27.45
CA LEU A 7 17.46 37.03 26.13
C LEU A 7 16.46 36.59 25.06
N ILE A 8 15.59 37.52 24.69
CA ILE A 8 14.88 37.50 23.42
C ILE A 8 15.87 38.07 22.40
N VAL A 9 16.25 37.28 21.40
CA VAL A 9 16.94 37.78 20.20
C VAL A 9 15.93 37.73 19.06
N THR A 10 15.44 38.90 18.70
CA THR A 10 14.50 39.12 17.60
C THR A 10 15.25 39.58 16.34
N THR A 11 14.75 39.14 15.18
CA THR A 11 14.71 39.90 13.91
C THR A 11 16.02 40.01 13.10
N THR A 12 16.01 39.51 11.85
CA THR A 12 15.89 40.30 10.58
C THR A 12 16.50 39.53 9.40
N ALA A 13 15.79 39.49 8.26
CA ALA A 13 16.26 39.30 6.86
C ALA A 13 17.34 38.24 6.57
N GLY A 14 17.08 37.19 5.78
CA GLY A 14 16.79 37.32 4.35
C GLY A 14 18.09 37.24 3.53
N ILE A 15 18.49 36.03 3.11
CA ILE A 15 19.34 35.79 1.93
C ILE A 15 18.82 34.52 1.24
N LEU A 16 18.12 34.72 0.13
CA LEU A 16 18.04 33.75 -0.95
C LEU A 16 19.45 33.65 -1.57
N LEU A 17 20.02 32.45 -1.66
CA LEU A 17 21.08 32.18 -2.62
C LEU A 17 20.78 30.87 -3.36
N ALA A 18 20.43 31.02 -4.62
CA ALA A 18 20.23 29.95 -5.57
C ALA A 18 21.59 29.37 -5.99
N LEU A 19 21.70 28.04 -5.95
CA LEU A 19 22.72 27.28 -6.65
C LEU A 19 22.00 26.33 -7.62
N SER A 20 21.92 26.78 -8.87
CA SER A 20 21.52 25.95 -10.01
C SER A 20 22.66 25.00 -10.37
N LEU A 21 22.36 23.70 -10.43
CA LEU A 21 23.13 22.79 -11.28
C LEU A 21 22.14 21.87 -12.02
N SER A 22 22.14 22.02 -13.33
CA SER A 22 21.19 21.41 -14.27
C SER A 22 21.58 19.99 -14.68
N ALA A 23 20.53 19.24 -15.00
CA ALA A 23 20.41 18.21 -16.05
C ALA A 23 20.59 16.71 -15.72
N GLU A 24 19.70 15.94 -16.37
CA GLU A 24 19.52 14.48 -16.43
C GLU A 24 19.01 13.80 -15.14
N SER A 25 17.81 13.20 -15.06
CA SER A 25 17.11 12.42 -16.08
C SER A 25 15.66 12.10 -15.64
N LYS A 26 14.71 12.44 -16.50
CA LYS A 26 13.59 11.58 -16.97
C LYS A 26 12.97 10.59 -15.97
N GLN A 27 11.88 10.99 -15.29
CA GLN A 27 10.72 10.10 -15.16
C GLN A 27 9.43 10.90 -14.96
N GLU A 28 8.79 11.17 -16.08
CA GLU A 28 7.39 11.52 -16.16
C GLU A 28 6.59 10.27 -15.76
N ALA A 29 6.01 10.28 -14.57
CA ALA A 29 4.90 9.41 -14.20
C ALA A 29 3.91 10.24 -13.40
N SER A 30 3.16 11.05 -14.15
CA SER A 30 1.94 11.70 -13.72
C SER A 30 0.99 10.63 -13.16
N LEU A 31 0.96 10.46 -11.83
CA LEU A 31 -0.14 9.80 -11.13
C LEU A 31 -1.38 10.70 -11.24
N LYS A 32 -2.02 10.67 -12.42
CA LYS A 32 -3.45 10.99 -12.51
C LYS A 32 -4.18 9.85 -11.83
N THR A 33 -4.37 9.96 -10.51
CA THR A 33 -5.38 9.17 -9.82
C THR A 33 -6.73 9.70 -10.30
N GLN A 34 -7.19 9.19 -11.44
CA GLN A 34 -8.51 9.43 -11.95
C GLN A 34 -9.48 8.61 -11.08
N ASN A 35 -9.87 9.15 -9.92
CA ASN A 35 -10.99 8.69 -9.12
C ASN A 35 -12.31 9.05 -9.84
N THR A 36 -12.49 8.58 -11.07
CA THR A 36 -13.85 8.44 -11.60
C THR A 36 -14.50 7.31 -10.81
N PRO A 37 -15.64 7.54 -10.12
CA PRO A 37 -16.39 6.46 -9.53
C PRO A 37 -16.72 5.49 -10.66
N ILE A 38 -16.15 4.28 -10.58
CA ILE A 38 -16.52 3.18 -11.46
C ILE A 38 -17.96 2.90 -11.05
N SER A 39 -18.93 3.42 -11.81
CA SER A 39 -20.31 2.99 -11.69
C SER A 39 -20.30 1.52 -12.11
N ALA A 40 -20.22 0.65 -11.09
CA ALA A 40 -20.29 -0.78 -11.29
C ALA A 40 -21.65 -1.02 -11.95
N LYS A 41 -21.61 -1.38 -13.24
CA LYS A 41 -22.79 -1.91 -13.92
C LYS A 41 -23.22 -3.10 -13.07
N GLU A 42 -24.38 -3.01 -12.42
CA GLU A 42 -24.88 -4.10 -11.57
C GLU A 42 -24.89 -5.38 -12.40
N SER A 43 -23.89 -6.23 -12.17
CA SER A 43 -23.95 -7.61 -12.61
C SER A 43 -25.03 -8.24 -11.74
N GLN A 44 -26.17 -8.58 -12.34
CA GLN A 44 -27.19 -9.39 -11.65
C GLN A 44 -26.68 -10.79 -11.30
N ASP A 45 -25.50 -11.17 -11.79
CA ASP A 45 -24.84 -12.42 -11.43
C ASP A 45 -23.88 -12.18 -10.25
N GLU A 46 -24.33 -12.56 -9.07
CA GLU A 46 -23.56 -12.57 -7.83
C GLU A 46 -22.30 -13.45 -7.95
N THR A 47 -22.35 -14.50 -8.76
CA THR A 47 -21.22 -15.42 -9.01
C THR A 47 -20.08 -14.66 -9.68
N LEU A 48 -20.38 -13.89 -10.73
CA LEU A 48 -19.39 -13.10 -11.45
C LEU A 48 -18.73 -12.05 -10.55
N TYR A 49 -19.50 -11.48 -9.61
CA TYR A 49 -18.96 -10.56 -8.62
C TYR A 49 -17.96 -11.27 -7.68
N LEU A 50 -18.32 -12.44 -7.15
CA LEU A 50 -17.43 -13.22 -6.28
C LEU A 50 -16.17 -13.72 -7.01
N GLU A 51 -16.30 -14.13 -8.27
CA GLU A 51 -15.15 -14.49 -9.12
C GLU A 51 -14.21 -13.30 -9.34
N THR A 52 -14.78 -12.13 -9.67
CA THR A 52 -14.00 -10.90 -9.86
C THR A 52 -13.32 -10.47 -8.56
N TYR A 53 -14.01 -10.61 -7.43
CA TYR A 53 -13.45 -10.31 -6.12
C TYR A 53 -12.29 -11.26 -5.78
N GLY A 54 -12.44 -12.56 -6.02
CA GLY A 54 -11.37 -13.54 -5.86
C GLY A 54 -10.16 -13.25 -6.76
N TRP A 55 -10.40 -12.87 -8.02
CA TRP A 55 -9.35 -12.44 -8.94
C TRP A 55 -8.59 -11.22 -8.41
N LEU A 56 -9.31 -10.22 -7.89
CA LEU A 56 -8.71 -9.01 -7.33
C LEU A 56 -7.83 -9.31 -6.12
N LEU A 57 -8.31 -10.15 -5.19
CA LEU A 57 -7.53 -10.60 -4.03
C LEU A 57 -6.26 -11.33 -4.47
N GLY A 58 -6.35 -12.15 -5.52
CA GLY A 58 -5.18 -12.81 -6.09
C GLY A 58 -4.14 -11.83 -6.63
N ARG A 59 -4.57 -10.82 -7.38
CA ARG A 59 -3.67 -9.78 -7.92
C ARG A 59 -3.05 -8.93 -6.81
N GLN A 60 -3.82 -8.53 -5.80
CA GLN A 60 -3.30 -7.73 -4.68
C GLN A 60 -2.39 -8.53 -3.75
N GLY A 61 -2.70 -9.81 -3.54
CA GLY A 61 -1.91 -10.74 -2.74
C GLY A 61 -0.64 -11.23 -3.44
N GLY A 62 -0.33 -10.75 -4.65
CA GLY A 62 0.93 -11.06 -5.34
C GLY A 62 1.03 -12.52 -5.81
N LEU A 63 -0.10 -13.19 -6.07
CA LEU A 63 -0.10 -14.64 -6.37
C LEU A 63 0.80 -15.03 -7.55
N VAL A 64 0.89 -14.16 -8.56
CA VAL A 64 1.78 -14.35 -9.72
C VAL A 64 3.21 -13.98 -9.37
N GLU A 65 3.39 -12.89 -8.62
CA GLU A 65 4.65 -12.29 -8.25
C GLU A 65 5.45 -13.18 -7.27
N TYR A 66 4.77 -13.89 -6.38
CA TYR A 66 5.38 -14.89 -5.48
C TYR A 66 5.64 -16.24 -6.16
N GLY A 67 5.26 -16.41 -7.42
CA GLY A 67 5.49 -17.65 -8.17
C GLY A 67 4.76 -18.87 -7.58
N ILE A 68 3.64 -18.65 -6.88
CA ILE A 68 2.88 -19.72 -6.22
C ILE A 68 2.41 -20.72 -7.27
N THR A 69 2.81 -21.97 -7.11
CA THR A 69 2.40 -23.07 -7.98
C THR A 69 0.92 -23.42 -7.76
N PRO A 70 0.26 -24.08 -8.72
CA PRO A 70 -1.12 -24.54 -8.54
C PRO A 70 -1.31 -25.46 -7.32
N GLU A 71 -0.27 -26.19 -6.91
CA GLU A 71 -0.29 -27.06 -5.74
C GLU A 71 -0.20 -26.27 -4.43
N GLU A 72 0.66 -25.25 -4.37
CA GLU A 72 0.76 -24.35 -3.23
C GLU A 72 -0.49 -23.47 -3.07
N LEU A 73 -1.08 -23.04 -4.18
CA LEU A 73 -2.34 -22.30 -4.19
C LEU A 73 -3.46 -23.08 -3.46
N LYS A 74 -3.48 -24.43 -3.54
CA LYS A 74 -4.43 -25.24 -2.77
C LYS A 74 -4.26 -25.05 -1.26
N SER A 75 -3.02 -24.94 -0.78
CA SER A 75 -2.72 -24.67 0.63
C SER A 75 -3.16 -23.26 1.04
N VAL A 76 -2.97 -22.27 0.17
CA VAL A 76 -3.45 -20.89 0.38
C VAL A 76 -4.98 -20.86 0.47
N ILE A 77 -5.69 -21.49 -0.48
CA ILE A 77 -7.16 -21.57 -0.49
C ILE A 77 -7.67 -22.29 0.76
N LYS A 78 -6.98 -23.35 1.20
CA LYS A 78 -7.31 -24.06 2.45
C LYS A 78 -7.22 -23.12 3.67
N GLY A 79 -6.15 -22.34 3.78
CA GLY A 79 -5.99 -21.35 4.85
C GLY A 79 -7.05 -20.25 4.79
N PHE A 80 -7.36 -19.75 3.58
CA PHE A 80 -8.40 -18.74 3.36
C PHE A 80 -9.78 -19.23 3.79
N LYS A 81 -10.15 -20.48 3.44
CA LYS A 81 -11.40 -21.10 3.88
C LYS A 81 -11.47 -21.23 5.41
N ALA A 82 -10.40 -21.72 6.04
CA ALA A 82 -10.34 -21.86 7.50
C ALA A 82 -10.48 -20.51 8.22
N ALA A 83 -9.84 -19.45 7.70
CA ALA A 83 -9.98 -18.10 8.22
C ALA A 83 -11.42 -17.58 8.11
N GLY A 84 -12.11 -17.84 6.99
CA GLY A 84 -13.53 -17.50 6.81
C GLY A 84 -14.47 -18.24 7.77
N GLU A 85 -14.07 -19.41 8.26
CA GLU A 85 -14.78 -20.19 9.29
C GLU A 85 -14.41 -19.73 10.72
N GLY A 86 -13.53 -18.74 10.86
CA GLY A 86 -13.06 -18.24 12.16
C GLY A 86 -12.04 -19.14 12.85
N ALA A 87 -11.43 -20.08 12.13
CA ALA A 87 -10.39 -20.93 12.68
C ALA A 87 -9.11 -20.13 12.97
N PRO A 88 -8.37 -20.45 14.05
CA PRO A 88 -7.08 -19.83 14.30
C PRO A 88 -6.07 -20.21 13.21
N PRO A 89 -5.03 -19.39 12.98
CA PRO A 89 -3.99 -19.70 12.02
C PRO A 89 -3.23 -20.97 12.47
N PRO A 90 -2.78 -21.82 11.53
CA PRO A 90 -2.10 -23.08 11.86
C PRO A 90 -0.71 -22.88 12.49
N ALA A 91 -0.13 -21.70 12.29
CA ALA A 91 1.10 -21.24 12.93
C ALA A 91 0.98 -19.73 13.17
N ASN A 92 1.71 -19.22 14.16
CA ASN A 92 1.82 -17.78 14.38
C ASN A 92 2.52 -17.16 13.16
N PRO A 93 1.95 -16.13 12.50
CA PRO A 93 2.56 -15.47 11.34
C PRO A 93 3.98 -14.97 11.56
N GLN A 94 4.37 -14.66 12.80
CA GLN A 94 5.72 -14.23 13.16
C GLN A 94 6.74 -15.38 13.16
N ASP A 95 6.26 -16.62 13.18
CA ASP A 95 7.09 -17.84 13.22
C ASP A 95 7.21 -18.49 11.82
N VAL A 96 6.55 -17.93 10.79
CA VAL A 96 6.49 -18.48 9.43
C VAL A 96 7.14 -17.51 8.44
N GLY A 97 8.44 -17.72 8.20
CA GLY A 97 9.32 -17.00 7.28
C GLY A 97 10.77 -17.40 7.56
N PRO A 98 11.76 -17.03 6.72
CA PRO A 98 13.10 -16.84 7.27
C PRO A 98 13.10 -15.79 8.39
#